data_AF-A0A0D2J6U4-F1
#
_entry.id   AF-A0A0D2J6U4-F1
#
_cell.length_a   1.000
_cell.length_b   1.000
_cell.length_c   1.000
_cell.angle_alpha   90.00
_cell.angle_beta   90.00
_cell.angle_gamma   90.00
#
_symmetry.space_group_name_H-M   'P 1'
#
loop_
_entity.id
_entity.type
_entity.pdbx_description
1 polymer ?
#
loop_
_entity_poly.entity_id
_entity_poly.type
_entity_poly.pdbx_seq_one_letter_code
_entity_poly.pdbx_strand_id
1 'polypeptide(L)'
;MSPPDSWPPPDEPELVKLVRERYVEVRELLCRAYLYMCLHGGTRLTRSQAEAYGARASAGLRLSVYRIQTENPFFRHPGSWGACRVRFNQALCLIAAARGKDLGAESAAYVVVPSTWRECVSMVQDRLETWSDQGGGIAELGMLLDWLVK
;
A
#
# COMPACT_ATOMS: atom_id res chain seq x y z
N MET A 1 -23.78 -1.72 2.93
CA MET A 1 -22.47 -1.26 2.42
C MET A 1 -21.66 -2.50 2.09
N SER A 2 -21.14 -2.61 0.88
CA SER A 2 -20.27 -3.72 0.49
C SER A 2 -18.99 -3.74 1.33
N PRO A 3 -18.32 -4.90 1.49
CA PRO A 3 -17.07 -4.97 2.24
C PRO A 3 -16.04 -3.96 1.71
N PRO A 4 -15.16 -3.40 2.56
CA PRO A 4 -14.26 -2.31 2.17
C PRO A 4 -13.23 -2.71 1.10
N ASP A 5 -13.00 -4.01 0.97
CA ASP A 5 -12.05 -4.64 0.06
C ASP A 5 -12.78 -5.19 -1.19
N SER A 6 -14.09 -4.96 -1.31
CA SER A 6 -14.87 -5.32 -2.50
C SER A 6 -14.71 -4.27 -3.59
N TRP A 7 -14.66 -4.74 -4.83
CA TRP A 7 -14.60 -3.87 -6.00
C TRP A 7 -15.82 -2.94 -6.01
N PRO A 8 -15.61 -1.61 -6.02
CA PRO A 8 -16.71 -0.66 -6.06
C PRO A 8 -17.43 -0.78 -7.40
N PRO A 9 -18.75 -0.53 -7.45
CA PRO A 9 -19.48 -0.48 -8.71
C PRO A 9 -18.98 0.72 -9.55
N PRO A 10 -19.03 0.64 -10.90
CA PRO A 10 -18.54 1.71 -11.77
C PRO A 10 -19.25 3.06 -11.59
N ASP A 11 -20.50 3.02 -11.12
CA ASP A 11 -21.40 4.16 -10.89
C ASP A 11 -21.49 4.57 -9.41
N GLU A 12 -20.49 4.22 -8.59
CA GLU A 12 -20.44 4.61 -7.17
C GLU A 12 -20.53 6.14 -7.01
N PRO A 13 -21.48 6.66 -6.19
CA PRO A 13 -21.59 8.10 -5.93
C PRO A 13 -20.31 8.68 -5.34
N GLU A 14 -19.95 9.90 -5.73
CA GLU A 14 -18.68 10.54 -5.36
C GLU A 14 -18.44 10.61 -3.84
N LEU A 15 -19.47 10.98 -3.06
CA LEU A 15 -19.38 11.02 -1.60
C LEU A 15 -19.15 9.64 -0.99
N VAL A 16 -19.77 8.60 -1.55
CA VAL A 16 -19.58 7.21 -1.10
C VAL A 16 -18.14 6.78 -1.38
N LYS A 17 -17.63 7.08 -2.57
CA LYS A 17 -16.23 6.86 -2.94
C LYS A 17 -15.28 7.56 -1.97
N LEU A 18 -15.49 8.85 -1.69
CA LEU A 18 -14.64 9.62 -0.78
C LEU A 18 -14.60 9.00 0.62
N VAL A 19 -15.75 8.64 1.17
CA VAL A 19 -15.85 8.00 2.49
C VAL A 19 -15.16 6.64 2.49
N ARG A 20 -15.36 5.83 1.44
CA ARG A 20 -14.69 4.53 1.27
C ARG A 20 -13.17 4.68 1.22
N GLU A 21 -12.66 5.62 0.42
CA GLU A 21 -11.22 5.85 0.32
C GLU A 21 -10.60 6.24 1.66
N ARG A 22 -11.26 7.11 2.44
CA ARG A 22 -10.80 7.50 3.79
C ARG A 22 -10.86 6.36 4.78
N TYR A 23 -11.93 5.58 4.75
CA TYR A 23 -12.07 4.41 5.60
C TYR A 23 -10.97 3.37 5.33
N VAL A 24 -10.71 3.06 4.05
CA VAL A 24 -9.66 2.13 3.64
C VAL A 24 -8.27 2.66 3.98
N GLU A 25 -8.04 3.97 3.81
CA GLU A 25 -6.80 4.63 4.23
C GLU A 25 -6.49 4.43 5.71
N VAL A 26 -7.47 4.69 6.59
CA VAL A 26 -7.30 4.51 8.03
C VAL A 26 -7.03 3.04 8.37
N ARG A 27 -7.75 2.10 7.76
CA ARG A 27 -7.53 0.66 7.99
C ARG A 27 -6.14 0.21 7.54
N GLU A 28 -5.70 0.67 6.38
CA GLU A 28 -4.38 0.35 5.84
C GLU A 28 -3.29 0.91 6.76
N LEU A 29 -3.42 2.16 7.20
CA LEU A 29 -2.50 2.80 8.15
C LEU A 29 -2.36 2.00 9.46
N LEU A 30 -3.48 1.54 10.04
CA LEU A 30 -3.47 0.70 11.24
C LEU A 30 -2.77 -0.64 10.99
N CYS A 31 -2.85 -1.19 9.77
CA CYS A 31 -2.20 -2.44 9.43
C CYS A 31 -0.67 -2.32 9.28
N ARG A 32 -0.14 -1.12 8.97
CA ARG A 32 1.31 -0.89 8.80
C ARG A 32 2.13 -1.22 10.05
N ALA A 33 1.60 -0.94 11.23
CA ALA A 33 2.28 -1.26 12.49
C ALA A 33 2.53 -2.77 12.62
N TYR A 34 1.57 -3.60 12.20
CA TYR A 34 1.73 -5.05 12.20
C TYR A 34 2.75 -5.51 11.16
N LEU A 35 2.78 -4.90 9.98
CA LEU A 35 3.81 -5.18 8.98
C LEU A 35 5.20 -4.85 9.54
N TYR A 36 5.36 -3.68 10.15
CA TYR A 36 6.62 -3.30 10.80
C TYR A 36 7.04 -4.33 11.87
N MET A 37 6.11 -4.76 12.74
CA MET A 37 6.40 -5.79 13.73
C MET A 37 6.79 -7.12 13.09
N CYS A 38 6.15 -7.54 11.99
CA CYS A 38 6.52 -8.77 11.28
C CYS A 38 7.89 -8.68 10.60
N LEU A 39 8.31 -7.49 10.14
CA LEU A 39 9.59 -7.29 9.46
C LEU A 39 10.76 -7.11 10.44
N HIS A 40 10.52 -6.52 11.61
CA HIS A 40 11.56 -6.14 12.57
C HIS A 40 11.48 -6.87 13.92
N GLY A 41 10.42 -7.66 14.15
CA GLY A 41 10.21 -8.40 15.39
C GLY A 41 11.19 -9.55 15.57
N GLY A 42 11.60 -10.20 14.47
CA GLY A 42 12.51 -11.35 14.51
C GLY A 42 12.03 -12.42 15.50
N THR A 43 12.93 -12.91 16.34
CA THR A 43 12.64 -13.92 17.38
C THR A 43 11.94 -13.35 18.62
N ARG A 44 11.66 -12.03 18.66
CA ARG A 44 10.97 -11.39 19.80
C ARG A 44 9.47 -11.67 19.82
N LEU A 45 8.91 -12.09 18.69
CA LEU A 45 7.51 -12.45 18.59
C LEU A 45 7.35 -13.93 18.91
N THR A 46 6.38 -14.26 19.76
CA THR A 46 5.92 -15.65 19.85
C THR A 46 5.32 -16.07 18.51
N ARG A 47 5.27 -17.38 18.25
CA ARG A 47 4.61 -17.91 17.05
C ARG A 47 3.17 -17.41 16.90
N SER A 48 2.39 -17.42 17.99
CA SER A 48 1.01 -16.94 17.97
C SER A 48 0.89 -15.45 17.65
N GLN A 49 1.83 -14.62 18.13
CA GLN A 49 1.91 -13.21 17.78
C GLN A 49 2.28 -13.03 16.31
N ALA A 50 3.28 -13.78 15.82
CA ALA A 50 3.71 -13.72 14.43
C ALA A 50 2.58 -14.11 13.46
N GLU A 51 1.80 -15.15 13.77
CA GLU A 51 0.61 -15.56 13.02
C GLU A 51 -0.47 -14.47 13.02
N ALA A 52 -0.82 -13.93 14.20
CA ALA A 52 -1.85 -12.91 14.33
C ALA A 52 -1.46 -11.58 13.64
N TYR A 53 -0.21 -11.15 13.80
CA TYR A 53 0.30 -9.94 13.19
C TYR A 53 0.48 -10.12 11.69
N GLY A 54 0.95 -11.30 11.25
CA GLY A 54 1.06 -11.67 9.84
C GLY A 54 -0.30 -11.58 9.13
N ALA A 55 -1.37 -12.06 9.75
CA ALA A 55 -2.72 -11.94 9.20
C ALA A 55 -3.17 -10.47 9.05
N ARG A 56 -2.86 -9.61 10.02
CA ARG A 56 -3.18 -8.16 9.96
C ARG A 56 -2.33 -7.42 8.92
N ALA A 57 -1.03 -7.71 8.86
CA ALA A 57 -0.13 -7.18 7.85
C ALA A 57 -0.60 -7.56 6.43
N SER A 58 -0.97 -8.83 6.24
CA SER A 58 -1.51 -9.34 4.98
C SER A 58 -2.80 -8.62 4.56
N ALA A 59 -3.69 -8.32 5.51
CA ALA A 59 -4.87 -7.51 5.24
C ALA A 59 -4.50 -6.09 4.80
N GLY A 60 -3.51 -5.46 5.45
CA GLY A 60 -2.97 -4.16 5.05
C GLY A 60 -2.41 -4.14 3.63
N LEU A 61 -1.69 -5.19 3.22
CA LEU A 61 -1.16 -5.32 1.87
C LEU A 61 -2.27 -5.46 0.82
N ARG A 62 -3.36 -6.18 1.14
CA ARG A 62 -4.55 -6.24 0.27
C ARG A 62 -5.24 -4.88 0.12
N LEU A 63 -5.36 -4.12 1.22
CA LEU A 63 -5.89 -2.75 1.19
C LEU A 63 -5.00 -1.82 0.34
N SER A 64 -3.68 -2.02 0.40
CA SER A 64 -2.71 -1.28 -0.41
C SER A 64 -2.92 -1.56 -1.91
N VAL A 65 -3.01 -2.83 -2.31
CA VAL A 65 -3.32 -3.25 -3.69
C VAL A 65 -4.66 -2.64 -4.14
N TYR A 66 -5.70 -2.81 -3.34
CA TYR A 66 -7.03 -2.29 -3.62
C TYR A 66 -7.01 -0.78 -3.91
N ARG A 67 -6.32 0.01 -3.08
CA ARG A 67 -6.26 1.47 -3.27
C ARG A 67 -5.43 1.90 -4.46
N ILE A 68 -4.36 1.17 -4.78
CA ILE A 68 -3.57 1.43 -5.98
C ILE A 68 -4.43 1.20 -7.23
N GLN A 69 -5.17 0.09 -7.26
CA GLN A 69 -5.96 -0.33 -8.41
C GLN A 69 -7.28 0.43 -8.60
N THR A 70 -7.94 0.84 -7.52
CA THR A 70 -9.24 1.55 -7.57
C THR A 70 -9.12 3.07 -7.58
N GLU A 71 -7.90 3.61 -7.60
CA GLU A 71 -7.70 5.05 -7.74
C GLU A 71 -8.15 5.49 -9.13
N ASN A 72 -9.18 6.33 -9.15
CA ASN A 72 -9.53 7.08 -10.33
C ASN A 72 -9.04 8.52 -10.11
N PRO A 73 -8.22 9.09 -11.03
CA PRO A 73 -7.65 10.44 -10.95
C PRO A 73 -8.74 11.51 -11.08
N PHE A 74 -9.68 11.51 -10.15
CA PHE A 74 -10.59 12.62 -9.97
C PHE A 74 -9.88 13.65 -9.09
N PHE A 75 -9.85 14.87 -9.61
CA PHE A 75 -9.58 16.16 -8.95
C PHE A 75 -8.20 16.81 -9.16
N ARG A 76 -8.29 17.94 -9.86
CA ARG A 76 -7.63 19.24 -9.70
C ARG A 76 -6.33 19.18 -8.85
N HIS A 77 -5.24 19.66 -9.47
CA HIS A 77 -3.83 19.62 -9.03
C HIS A 77 -3.54 19.45 -7.52
N PRO A 78 -4.17 20.16 -6.55
CA PRO A 78 -3.86 19.96 -5.13
C PRO A 78 -4.19 18.56 -4.57
N GLY A 79 -5.25 17.91 -5.06
CA GLY A 79 -5.66 16.57 -4.60
C GLY A 79 -4.72 15.47 -5.08
N SER A 80 -4.08 15.69 -6.24
CA SER A 80 -3.24 14.70 -6.92
C SER A 80 -1.89 14.48 -6.20
N TRP A 81 -1.31 15.51 -5.56
CA TRP A 81 -0.06 15.35 -4.79
C TRP A 81 -0.25 14.49 -3.53
N GLY A 82 -1.36 14.71 -2.81
CA GLY A 82 -1.71 13.92 -1.64
C GLY A 82 -1.94 12.46 -2.03
N ALA A 83 -2.67 12.22 -3.12
CA ALA A 83 -2.88 10.89 -3.67
C ALA A 83 -1.57 10.18 -4.02
N CYS A 84 -0.65 10.85 -4.73
CA CYS A 84 0.66 10.30 -5.09
C CYS A 84 1.46 9.86 -3.87
N ARG A 85 1.55 10.69 -2.83
CA ARG A 85 2.27 10.35 -1.59
C ARG A 85 1.68 9.14 -0.87
N VAL A 86 0.36 9.06 -0.86
CA VAL A 86 -0.35 7.93 -0.24
C VAL A 86 -0.08 6.64 -1.01
N ARG A 87 -0.10 6.67 -2.35
CA ARG A 87 0.23 5.50 -3.19
C ARG A 87 1.69 5.11 -3.10
N PHE A 88 2.59 6.08 -3.06
CA PHE A 88 4.00 5.84 -2.79
C PHE A 88 4.19 5.04 -1.49
N ASN A 89 3.55 5.44 -0.39
CA ASN A 89 3.62 4.70 0.87
C ASN A 89 3.08 3.26 0.77
N GLN A 90 2.03 3.05 -0.02
CA GLN A 90 1.46 1.72 -0.26
C GLN A 90 2.42 0.84 -1.07
N ALA A 91 3.05 1.41 -2.10
CA ALA A 91 4.10 0.75 -2.86
C ALA A 91 5.31 0.39 -1.96
N LEU A 92 5.71 1.28 -1.05
CA LEU A 92 6.74 0.98 -0.05
C LEU A 92 6.37 -0.19 0.85
N CYS A 93 5.11 -0.27 1.31
CA CYS A 93 4.66 -1.40 2.13
C CYS A 93 4.72 -2.73 1.36
N LEU A 94 4.34 -2.72 0.07
CA LEU A 94 4.44 -3.89 -0.81
C LEU A 94 5.90 -4.33 -0.99
N ILE A 95 6.81 -3.40 -1.30
CA ILE A 95 8.24 -3.67 -1.47
C ILE A 95 8.86 -4.19 -0.17
N ALA A 96 8.56 -3.54 0.96
CA ALA A 96 9.10 -3.93 2.26
C ALA A 96 8.66 -5.35 2.65
N ALA A 97 7.40 -5.71 2.38
CA ALA A 97 6.89 -7.05 2.63
C ALA A 97 7.56 -8.10 1.72
N ALA A 98 7.73 -7.79 0.42
CA ALA A 98 8.40 -8.67 -0.53
C ALA A 98 9.87 -8.92 -0.13
N ARG A 99 10.64 -7.85 0.07
CA ARG A 99 12.05 -7.94 0.48
C ARG A 99 12.22 -8.59 1.84
N GLY A 100 11.31 -8.33 2.79
CA GLY A 100 11.32 -8.97 4.10
C GLY A 100 11.22 -10.48 4.06
N LYS A 101 10.44 -11.01 3.10
CA LYS A 101 10.41 -12.46 2.82
C LYS A 101 11.70 -12.96 2.23
N ASP A 102 12.23 -12.27 1.23
CA ASP A 102 13.46 -12.67 0.54
C ASP A 102 14.67 -12.69 1.48
N LEU A 103 14.71 -11.78 2.46
CA LEU A 103 15.73 -11.74 3.52
C LEU A 103 15.55 -12.79 4.62
N GLY A 104 14.48 -13.59 4.57
CA GLY A 104 14.27 -14.71 5.49
C GLY A 104 13.91 -14.30 6.93
N ALA A 105 13.29 -13.14 7.14
CA ALA A 105 12.82 -12.76 8.47
C ALA A 105 11.75 -13.78 8.95
N GLU A 106 12.01 -14.46 10.07
CA GLU A 106 11.18 -15.57 10.57
C GLU A 106 9.71 -15.16 10.76
N SER A 107 9.48 -13.99 11.35
CA SER A 107 8.14 -13.42 11.54
C SER A 107 7.48 -12.93 10.24
N ALA A 108 8.26 -12.69 9.17
CA ALA A 108 7.73 -12.31 7.86
C ALA A 108 7.18 -13.51 7.07
N ALA A 109 7.50 -14.75 7.46
CA ALA A 109 6.96 -15.96 6.84
C ALA A 109 5.41 -15.99 6.88
N TYR A 110 4.82 -15.41 7.94
CA TYR A 110 3.37 -15.35 8.14
C TYR A 110 2.67 -14.20 7.39
N VAL A 111 3.43 -13.32 6.74
CA VAL A 111 2.87 -12.25 5.90
C VAL A 111 2.54 -12.83 4.52
N VAL A 112 1.38 -12.55 3.97
CA VAL A 112 1.02 -12.92 2.59
C VAL A 112 1.20 -11.70 1.71
N VAL A 113 2.26 -11.72 0.90
CA VAL A 113 2.51 -10.69 -0.11
C VAL A 113 1.59 -10.98 -1.31
N PRO A 114 0.73 -10.04 -1.73
CA PRO A 114 -0.11 -10.24 -2.92
C PRO A 114 0.75 -10.51 -4.16
N SER A 115 0.37 -11.48 -5.01
CA SER A 115 1.14 -11.81 -6.21
C SER A 115 1.26 -10.63 -7.18
N THR A 116 0.26 -9.76 -7.21
CA THR A 116 0.18 -8.58 -8.08
C THR A 116 1.00 -7.37 -7.59
N TRP A 117 1.89 -7.57 -6.61
CA TRP A 117 2.55 -6.46 -5.94
C TRP A 117 3.47 -5.67 -6.90
N ARG A 118 4.13 -6.34 -7.84
CA ARG A 118 5.04 -5.68 -8.81
C ARG A 118 4.25 -4.82 -9.78
N GLU A 119 3.13 -5.33 -10.27
CA GLU A 119 2.22 -4.60 -11.14
C GLU A 119 1.68 -3.36 -10.43
N CYS A 120 1.28 -3.50 -9.15
CA CYS A 120 0.85 -2.35 -8.35
C CYS A 120 1.97 -1.32 -8.16
N VAL A 121 3.20 -1.74 -7.90
CA VAL A 121 4.34 -0.82 -7.79
C VAL A 121 4.60 -0.10 -9.11
N SER A 122 4.54 -0.81 -10.24
CA SER A 122 4.66 -0.23 -11.59
C SER A 122 3.60 0.85 -11.84
N MET A 123 2.33 0.58 -11.50
CA MET A 123 1.27 1.58 -11.63
C MET A 123 1.55 2.86 -10.82
N VAL A 124 2.23 2.73 -9.68
CA VAL A 124 2.64 3.88 -8.87
C VAL A 124 3.82 4.61 -9.51
N GLN A 125 4.79 3.89 -10.10
CA GLN A 125 5.90 4.49 -10.85
C GLN A 125 5.37 5.33 -12.03
N ASP A 126 4.51 4.76 -12.87
CA ASP A 126 3.91 5.45 -14.03
C ASP A 126 3.17 6.73 -13.60
N ARG A 127 2.48 6.65 -12.45
CA ARG A 127 1.77 7.79 -11.87
C ARG A 127 2.73 8.86 -11.37
N LEU A 128 3.77 8.51 -10.62
CA LEU A 128 4.76 9.47 -10.15
C LEU A 128 5.49 10.14 -11.31
N GLU A 129 5.79 9.41 -12.38
CA GLU A 129 6.36 9.95 -13.61
C GLU A 129 5.43 10.98 -14.26
N THR A 130 4.14 10.64 -14.41
CA THR A 130 3.11 11.52 -14.98
C THR A 130 3.00 12.87 -14.25
N TRP A 131 3.23 12.89 -12.94
CA TRP A 131 3.11 14.09 -12.10
C TRP A 131 4.46 14.67 -11.67
N SER A 132 5.57 14.22 -12.27
CA SER A 132 6.94 14.53 -11.84
C SER A 132 7.31 16.02 -11.99
N ASP A 133 6.77 16.70 -12.99
CA ASP A 133 7.01 18.10 -13.31
C ASP A 133 6.16 19.09 -12.49
N GLN A 134 5.20 18.59 -11.71
CA GLN A 134 4.26 19.41 -10.95
C GLN A 134 4.82 19.86 -9.59
N GLY A 135 6.07 19.52 -9.25
CA GLY A 135 6.72 19.90 -8.00
C GLY A 135 6.27 19.06 -6.80
N GLY A 136 6.34 19.61 -5.58
CA GLY A 136 5.86 18.94 -4.36
C GLY A 136 6.68 17.70 -3.95
N GLY A 137 7.88 17.51 -4.51
CA GLY A 137 8.76 16.38 -4.22
C GLY A 137 8.40 15.08 -4.94
N ILE A 138 7.50 15.11 -5.94
CA ILE A 138 6.97 13.90 -6.60
C ILE A 138 8.04 13.17 -7.42
N ALA A 139 8.90 13.92 -8.12
CA ALA A 139 10.03 13.34 -8.87
C ALA A 139 10.97 12.55 -7.95
N GLU A 140 11.27 13.07 -6.76
CA GLU A 140 12.12 12.41 -5.77
C GLU A 140 11.48 11.12 -5.22
N LEU A 141 10.15 11.09 -5.06
CA LEU A 141 9.44 9.87 -4.71
C LEU A 141 9.57 8.81 -5.83
N GLY A 142 9.47 9.22 -7.10
CA GLY A 142 9.69 8.35 -8.25
C GLY A 142 11.09 7.75 -8.25
N MET A 143 12.13 8.59 -8.15
CA MET A 143 13.52 8.15 -8.09
C MET A 143 13.78 7.18 -6.93
N LEU A 144 13.22 7.46 -5.75
CA LEU A 144 13.36 6.58 -4.59
C LEU A 144 12.66 5.23 -4.83
N LEU A 145 11.47 5.24 -5.44
CA LEU A 145 10.73 4.02 -5.75
C LEU A 145 11.51 3.15 -6.75
N ASP A 146 12.05 3.74 -7.81
CA ASP A 146 12.88 3.04 -8.81
C ASP A 146 14.10 2.40 -8.19
N TRP A 147 14.77 3.10 -7.27
CA TRP A 147 15.91 2.55 -6.54
C TRP A 147 15.54 1.36 -5.65
N LEU A 148 14.33 1.37 -5.07
CA LEU A 148 13.84 0.31 -4.19
C LEU A 148 13.30 -0.92 -4.92
N VAL A 149 13.07 -0.85 -6.23
CA VAL A 149 12.57 -1.99 -7.03
C VAL A 149 13.70 -2.77 -7.69
N LYS A 150 14.87 -2.14 -7.86
CA LYS A 150 16.13 -2.79 -8.25
C LYS A 150 16.58 -3.81 -7.19
#